data_AF-A0A959IT42-F1
#
_entry.id   AF-A0A959IT42-F1
#
_cell.length_a   1.000
_cell.length_b   1.000
_cell.length_c   1.000
_cell.angle_alpha   90.00
_cell.angle_beta   90.00
_cell.angle_gamma   90.00
#
_symmetry.space_group_name_H-M   'P 1'
#
loop_
_entity.id
_entity.type
_entity.pdbx_description
1 polymer ?
#
loop_
_entity_poly.entity_id
_entity_poly.type
_entity_poly.pdbx_seq_one_letter_code
_entity_poly.pdbx_strand_id
1 'polypeptide(L)'
;MSFIKINEFSKTPKYKQLINSIISAVGNGSLKEGDQLPSVNKLLIQFDISRDTVVKAYDHLKMIGLINSMPGKGYYVKSTNFRQQAKVFLLFNKLSVHKKIIYDSFSQMLGDRASIDFFIYNNDFQLFKKIITSQKDESYTHFVILPHFLEGGENSCEFINQLPKHKLIILDKKLDCINGEYSTIYQDFEEDIYNVLTEALPLLQKYAKLNIIFPPYSYHPKEILTGFRKFCAEYAFDHAIVNDIATEPIGKNEVFINLMEDDLVTLIKRIKHLGLRVGKNVGIISYNETPLKEILLDGITITGGHADLNDANNNHRGGGILSREALTLRNVIVTGNYALGYGGGASLFVGNCILDQCLFSSNESAGGGGGGAIRLNTSDLTAVDTHFTLNTASNATGDGGAIHCPSNSSLTLTRCEFTANTARYGGGIYKIGSGTLLNCLFSENQAQFGGGIYNGSNLNLTNCAFRANTATSDGAAEQSEVTELLKQIDAIGQSTKFAGRAVFGASAVTFQVGALSSDTISVTTSTLSSASMGASGASTNLSTINLESGASAAIGSIRDAIDDINSLRANLGAQQNRLEHTITNHNVTTENLQASESRIRDLDIAAEMVSFTRHQIMV
;
A
#
# COMPACT_ATOMS: atom_id res chain seq x y z
N MET A 1 -34.75 -70.40 -6.46
CA MET A 1 -33.43 -69.88 -6.01
C MET A 1 -32.63 -69.42 -7.24
N SER A 2 -33.11 -68.38 -7.95
CA SER A 2 -32.52 -67.89 -9.20
C SER A 2 -31.62 -66.65 -9.04
N PHE A 3 -31.35 -66.24 -7.79
CA PHE A 3 -30.75 -64.95 -7.46
C PHE A 3 -29.22 -64.99 -7.24
N ILE A 4 -28.61 -66.18 -7.16
CA ILE A 4 -27.15 -66.33 -7.06
C ILE A 4 -26.59 -66.74 -8.42
N LYS A 5 -25.67 -65.93 -8.97
CA LYS A 5 -24.95 -66.22 -10.22
C LYS A 5 -23.45 -66.09 -9.97
N ILE A 6 -22.70 -67.12 -10.33
CA ILE A 6 -21.23 -67.12 -10.27
C ILE A 6 -20.71 -67.34 -11.69
N ASN A 7 -19.88 -66.41 -12.17
CA ASN A 7 -19.20 -66.51 -13.44
C ASN A 7 -17.73 -66.91 -13.21
N GLU A 8 -17.35 -68.08 -13.74
CA GLU A 8 -16.01 -68.64 -13.58
C GLU A 8 -14.93 -67.87 -14.34
N PHE A 9 -15.30 -67.14 -15.39
CA PHE A 9 -14.38 -66.36 -16.21
C PHE A 9 -14.24 -64.90 -15.74
N SER A 10 -14.94 -64.51 -14.66
CA SER A 10 -14.85 -63.16 -14.10
C SER A 10 -13.57 -62.97 -13.29
N LYS A 11 -12.91 -61.81 -13.46
CA LYS A 11 -11.76 -61.39 -12.62
C LYS A 11 -12.15 -61.13 -11.16
N THR A 12 -13.45 -61.00 -10.86
CA THR A 12 -13.95 -60.83 -9.50
C THR A 12 -13.91 -62.16 -8.73
N PRO A 13 -13.26 -62.24 -7.54
CA PRO A 13 -13.22 -63.47 -6.75
C PRO A 13 -14.60 -64.05 -6.44
N LYS A 14 -14.74 -65.39 -6.47
CA LYS A 14 -16.03 -66.10 -6.28
C LYS A 14 -16.77 -65.69 -4.98
N TYR A 15 -16.07 -65.42 -3.88
CA TYR A 15 -16.69 -64.94 -2.63
C TYR A 15 -17.33 -63.55 -2.76
N LYS A 16 -16.72 -62.61 -3.52
CA LYS A 16 -17.28 -61.28 -3.79
C LYS A 16 -18.49 -61.37 -4.72
N GLN A 17 -18.46 -62.26 -5.70
CA GLN A 17 -19.62 -62.51 -6.57
C GLN A 17 -20.83 -63.02 -5.78
N LEU A 18 -20.59 -63.90 -4.79
CA LEU A 18 -21.63 -64.41 -3.88
C LEU A 18 -22.20 -63.29 -2.98
N ILE A 19 -21.34 -62.46 -2.39
CA ILE A 19 -21.73 -61.27 -1.61
C ILE A 19 -22.62 -60.35 -2.44
N ASN A 20 -22.16 -59.96 -3.64
CA ASN A 20 -22.86 -59.03 -4.52
C ASN A 20 -24.21 -59.59 -5.00
N SER A 21 -24.29 -60.90 -5.26
CA SER A 21 -25.55 -61.56 -5.63
C SER A 21 -26.58 -61.49 -4.51
N ILE A 22 -26.17 -61.76 -3.27
CA ILE A 22 -27.07 -61.73 -2.11
C ILE A 22 -27.49 -60.28 -1.78
N ILE A 23 -26.56 -59.34 -1.82
CA ILE A 23 -26.83 -57.90 -1.68
C ILE A 23 -27.83 -57.42 -2.73
N SER A 24 -27.63 -57.79 -4.00
CA SER A 24 -28.53 -57.41 -5.10
C SER A 24 -29.91 -58.04 -4.95
N ALA A 25 -29.98 -59.28 -4.48
CA ALA A 25 -31.23 -59.99 -4.24
C ALA A 25 -32.04 -59.40 -3.08
N VAL A 26 -31.38 -58.88 -2.04
CA VAL A 26 -32.06 -58.12 -0.98
C VAL A 26 -32.48 -56.74 -1.49
N GLY A 27 -31.59 -56.04 -2.21
CA GLY A 27 -31.85 -54.69 -2.72
C GLY A 27 -32.96 -54.60 -3.78
N ASN A 28 -33.17 -55.66 -4.58
CA ASN A 28 -34.26 -55.72 -5.55
C ASN A 28 -35.54 -56.39 -5.01
N GLY A 29 -35.58 -56.71 -3.71
CA GLY A 29 -36.75 -57.30 -3.03
C GLY A 29 -36.98 -58.80 -3.27
N SER A 30 -36.06 -59.50 -3.96
CA SER A 30 -36.13 -60.96 -4.17
C SER A 30 -35.85 -61.76 -2.90
N LEU A 31 -35.15 -61.18 -1.93
CA LEU A 31 -34.95 -61.69 -0.58
C LEU A 31 -35.45 -60.66 0.43
N LYS A 32 -36.32 -61.08 1.33
CA LYS A 32 -36.93 -60.25 2.38
C LYS A 32 -36.32 -60.55 3.74
N GLU A 33 -36.55 -59.66 4.69
CA GLU A 33 -36.15 -59.86 6.08
C GLU A 33 -36.78 -61.16 6.62
N GLY A 34 -35.96 -62.00 7.25
CA GLY A 34 -36.37 -63.33 7.72
C GLY A 34 -36.21 -64.47 6.72
N ASP A 35 -35.89 -64.21 5.44
CA ASP A 35 -35.67 -65.27 4.45
C ASP A 35 -34.41 -66.08 4.76
N GLN A 36 -34.50 -67.40 4.57
CA GLN A 36 -33.39 -68.33 4.78
C GLN A 36 -32.45 -68.35 3.57
N LEU A 37 -31.16 -68.14 3.82
CA LEU A 37 -30.12 -68.28 2.81
C LEU A 37 -29.72 -69.76 2.63
N PRO A 38 -29.24 -70.14 1.42
CA PRO A 38 -28.72 -71.48 1.19
C PRO A 38 -27.65 -71.87 2.22
N SER A 39 -27.66 -73.13 2.66
CA SER A 39 -26.62 -73.63 3.56
C SER A 39 -25.25 -73.65 2.86
N VAL A 40 -24.18 -73.59 3.65
CA VAL A 40 -22.81 -73.65 3.13
C VAL A 40 -22.63 -74.86 2.22
N ASN A 41 -23.05 -76.05 2.69
CA ASN A 41 -22.95 -77.29 1.90
C ASN A 41 -23.74 -77.25 0.59
N LYS A 42 -24.87 -76.55 0.55
CA LYS A 42 -25.67 -76.41 -0.68
C LYS A 42 -24.95 -75.55 -1.72
N LEU A 43 -24.28 -74.48 -1.30
CA LEU A 43 -23.50 -73.62 -2.20
C LEU A 43 -22.22 -74.29 -2.70
N LEU A 44 -21.59 -75.13 -1.88
CA LEU A 44 -20.44 -75.96 -2.29
C LEU A 44 -20.79 -76.82 -3.50
N ILE A 45 -21.87 -77.59 -3.39
CA ILE A 45 -22.30 -78.56 -4.40
C ILE A 45 -22.79 -77.85 -5.67
N GLN A 46 -23.53 -76.76 -5.51
CA GLN A 46 -24.20 -76.10 -6.63
C GLN A 46 -23.26 -75.29 -7.52
N PHE A 47 -22.24 -74.65 -6.94
CA PHE A 47 -21.38 -73.70 -7.66
C PHE A 47 -19.90 -74.10 -7.70
N ASP A 48 -19.57 -75.31 -7.23
CA ASP A 48 -18.20 -75.83 -7.16
C ASP A 48 -17.19 -74.82 -6.59
N ILE A 49 -17.49 -74.36 -5.37
CA ILE A 49 -16.68 -73.38 -4.63
C ILE A 49 -16.21 -73.97 -3.30
N SER A 50 -15.08 -73.51 -2.78
CA SER A 50 -14.55 -74.01 -1.51
C SER A 50 -15.36 -73.53 -0.30
N ARG A 51 -15.30 -74.30 0.81
CA ARG A 51 -15.98 -73.95 2.07
C ARG A 51 -15.55 -72.58 2.59
N ASP A 52 -14.26 -72.32 2.56
CA ASP A 52 -13.70 -71.04 3.02
C ASP A 52 -14.21 -69.87 2.19
N THR A 53 -14.47 -70.06 0.89
CA THR A 53 -15.04 -69.03 0.01
C THR A 53 -16.46 -68.65 0.43
N VAL A 54 -17.29 -69.64 0.78
CA VAL A 54 -18.68 -69.41 1.23
C VAL A 54 -18.71 -68.82 2.64
N VAL A 55 -17.90 -69.36 3.56
CA VAL A 55 -17.80 -68.87 4.93
C VAL A 55 -17.32 -67.42 4.95
N LYS A 56 -16.27 -67.10 4.19
CA LYS A 56 -15.75 -65.73 4.04
C LYS A 56 -16.80 -64.77 3.48
N ALA A 57 -17.64 -65.21 2.55
CA ALA A 57 -18.76 -64.42 2.04
C ALA A 57 -19.82 -64.16 3.13
N TYR A 58 -20.22 -65.19 3.87
CA TYR A 58 -21.26 -65.09 4.89
C TYR A 58 -20.80 -64.32 6.14
N ASP A 59 -19.55 -64.48 6.56
CA ASP A 59 -18.96 -63.70 7.64
C ASP A 59 -18.93 -62.21 7.29
N HIS A 60 -18.59 -61.87 6.03
CA HIS A 60 -18.64 -60.49 5.57
C HIS A 60 -20.07 -59.93 5.56
N LEU A 61 -21.04 -60.71 5.07
CA LEU A 61 -22.46 -60.32 5.08
C LEU A 61 -23.02 -60.17 6.51
N LYS A 62 -22.50 -60.94 7.47
CA LYS A 62 -22.84 -60.85 8.89
C LYS A 62 -22.22 -59.60 9.52
N MET A 63 -20.98 -59.30 9.17
CA MET A 63 -20.25 -58.11 9.63
C MET A 63 -20.95 -56.82 9.20
N ILE A 64 -21.43 -56.73 7.95
CA ILE A 64 -22.18 -55.57 7.46
C ILE A 64 -23.65 -55.55 7.94
N GLY A 65 -24.05 -56.50 8.78
CA GLY A 65 -25.38 -56.56 9.39
C GLY A 65 -26.51 -57.01 8.46
N LEU A 66 -26.20 -57.46 7.24
CA LEU A 66 -27.20 -57.93 6.27
C LEU A 66 -27.84 -59.25 6.70
N ILE A 67 -27.04 -60.17 7.25
CA ILE A 67 -27.47 -61.51 7.62
C ILE A 67 -27.15 -61.81 9.08
N ASN A 68 -27.87 -62.75 9.67
CA ASN A 68 -27.55 -63.32 10.98
C ASN A 68 -27.48 -64.85 10.90
N SER A 69 -26.75 -65.45 11.83
CA SER A 69 -26.71 -66.90 11.99
C SER A 69 -27.56 -67.30 13.18
N MET A 70 -28.52 -68.21 12.96
CA MET A 70 -29.31 -68.82 14.02
C MET A 70 -28.76 -70.23 14.30
N PRO A 71 -28.34 -70.52 15.54
CA PRO A 71 -27.83 -71.85 15.91
C PRO A 71 -28.81 -72.96 15.51
N GLY A 72 -28.32 -73.95 14.76
CA GLY A 72 -29.12 -75.11 14.30
C GLY A 72 -30.09 -74.83 13.14
N LYS A 73 -30.27 -73.58 12.71
CA LYS A 73 -31.23 -73.21 11.64
C LYS A 73 -30.59 -72.55 10.40
N GLY A 74 -29.33 -72.12 10.49
CA GLY A 74 -28.58 -71.58 9.35
C GLY A 74 -28.58 -70.05 9.29
N TYR A 75 -28.37 -69.49 8.10
CA TYR A 75 -28.22 -68.04 7.89
C TYR A 75 -29.52 -67.43 7.36
N TYR A 76 -29.87 -66.25 7.87
CA TYR A 76 -31.11 -65.54 7.53
C TYR A 76 -30.84 -64.06 7.27
N VAL A 77 -31.62 -63.44 6.40
CA VAL A 77 -31.56 -61.99 6.17
C VAL A 77 -32.06 -61.26 7.42
N LYS A 78 -31.20 -60.45 8.04
CA LYS A 78 -31.46 -59.73 9.31
C LYS A 78 -32.07 -58.36 9.08
N SER A 79 -31.64 -57.65 8.04
CA SER A 79 -32.11 -56.30 7.72
C SER A 79 -32.13 -56.10 6.21
N THR A 80 -33.23 -55.58 5.69
CA THR A 80 -33.33 -55.06 4.31
C THR A 80 -32.86 -53.60 4.23
N ASN A 81 -32.75 -52.92 5.38
CA ASN A 81 -32.25 -51.56 5.53
C ASN A 81 -30.73 -51.54 5.76
N PHE A 82 -29.96 -52.14 4.85
CA PHE A 82 -28.53 -51.88 4.78
C PHE A 82 -28.32 -50.81 3.71
N ARG A 83 -27.80 -49.65 4.07
CA ARG A 83 -27.41 -48.64 3.08
C ARG A 83 -26.24 -49.23 2.32
N GLN A 84 -26.47 -49.72 1.09
CA GLN A 84 -25.36 -50.00 0.19
C GLN A 84 -24.65 -48.66 -0.04
N GLN A 85 -23.49 -48.49 0.59
CA GLN A 85 -22.70 -47.28 0.41
C GLN A 85 -22.44 -47.13 -1.09
N ALA A 86 -22.87 -46.00 -1.65
CA ALA A 86 -22.67 -45.75 -3.07
C ALA A 86 -21.16 -45.72 -3.33
N LYS A 87 -20.66 -46.54 -4.26
CA LYS A 87 -19.28 -46.45 -4.71
C LYS A 87 -19.23 -45.54 -5.93
N VAL A 88 -18.63 -44.37 -5.80
CA VAL A 88 -18.57 -43.34 -6.82
C VAL A 88 -17.18 -43.30 -7.44
N PHE A 89 -17.11 -43.43 -8.76
CA PHE A 89 -15.92 -43.12 -9.53
C PHE A 89 -15.96 -41.63 -9.89
N LEU A 90 -15.00 -40.84 -9.42
CA LEU A 90 -14.94 -39.40 -9.65
C LEU A 90 -13.68 -39.05 -10.45
N LEU A 91 -13.84 -38.55 -11.67
CA LEU A 91 -12.73 -38.26 -12.58
C LEU A 91 -12.67 -36.77 -12.94
N PHE A 92 -11.62 -36.11 -12.45
CA PHE A 92 -11.35 -34.69 -12.72
C PHE A 92 -10.26 -34.53 -13.78
N ASN A 93 -10.37 -33.50 -14.59
CA ASN A 93 -9.32 -33.12 -15.53
C ASN A 93 -8.09 -32.54 -14.83
N LYS A 94 -8.23 -31.71 -13.79
CA LYS A 94 -7.12 -31.18 -12.97
C LYS A 94 -7.68 -30.75 -11.62
N LEU A 95 -6.88 -30.85 -10.55
CA LEU A 95 -7.23 -30.23 -9.27
C LEU A 95 -6.92 -28.72 -9.32
N SER A 96 -7.96 -27.91 -9.25
CA SER A 96 -7.89 -26.45 -9.14
C SER A 96 -8.67 -26.00 -7.91
N VAL A 97 -8.51 -24.74 -7.48
CA VAL A 97 -9.20 -24.19 -6.31
C VAL A 97 -10.72 -24.35 -6.43
N HIS A 98 -11.31 -23.95 -7.57
CA HIS A 98 -12.75 -24.10 -7.78
C HIS A 98 -13.21 -25.57 -7.82
N LYS A 99 -12.41 -26.47 -8.41
CA LYS A 99 -12.73 -27.91 -8.43
C LYS A 99 -12.61 -28.55 -7.06
N LYS A 100 -11.73 -28.04 -6.19
CA LYS A 100 -11.68 -28.48 -4.78
C LYS A 100 -12.98 -28.16 -4.06
N ILE A 101 -13.61 -27.01 -4.31
CA ILE A 101 -14.93 -26.67 -3.74
C ILE A 101 -15.99 -27.68 -4.17
N ILE A 102 -16.00 -28.06 -5.45
CA ILE A 102 -16.89 -29.11 -5.98
C ILE A 102 -16.64 -30.44 -5.26
N TYR A 103 -15.38 -30.87 -5.14
CA TYR A 103 -15.02 -32.10 -4.45
C TYR A 103 -15.44 -32.08 -2.97
N ASP A 104 -15.12 -31.01 -2.25
CA ASP A 104 -15.42 -30.87 -0.82
C ASP A 104 -16.94 -30.89 -0.59
N SER A 105 -17.70 -30.15 -1.40
CA SER A 105 -19.17 -30.13 -1.33
C SER A 105 -19.78 -31.49 -1.68
N PHE A 106 -19.25 -32.15 -2.72
CA PHE A 106 -19.70 -33.47 -3.14
C PHE A 106 -19.42 -34.53 -2.07
N SER A 107 -18.20 -34.53 -1.50
CA SER A 107 -17.80 -35.43 -0.42
C SER A 107 -18.59 -35.19 0.86
N GLN A 108 -18.83 -33.92 1.23
CA GLN A 108 -19.58 -33.57 2.42
C GLN A 108 -21.05 -33.98 2.32
N MET A 109 -21.68 -33.76 1.16
CA MET A 109 -23.08 -34.12 0.93
C MET A 109 -23.29 -35.64 0.97
N LEU A 110 -22.33 -36.40 0.43
CA LEU A 110 -22.38 -37.85 0.47
C LEU A 110 -22.07 -38.40 1.87
N GLY A 111 -21.12 -37.81 2.59
CA GLY A 111 -20.70 -38.26 3.92
C GLY A 111 -20.45 -39.77 3.97
N ASP A 112 -20.90 -40.44 5.03
CA ASP A 112 -20.76 -41.90 5.18
C ASP A 112 -21.69 -42.72 4.27
N ARG A 113 -22.47 -42.09 3.39
CA ARG A 113 -23.42 -42.77 2.49
C ARG A 113 -22.75 -43.26 1.21
N ALA A 114 -21.53 -42.82 0.91
CA ALA A 114 -20.80 -43.21 -0.28
C ALA A 114 -19.28 -43.27 -0.04
N SER A 115 -18.58 -44.10 -0.81
CA SER A 115 -17.13 -44.04 -0.98
C SER A 115 -16.80 -43.43 -2.34
N ILE A 116 -15.80 -42.55 -2.37
CA ILE A 116 -15.37 -41.84 -3.57
C ILE A 116 -13.97 -42.31 -3.95
N ASP A 117 -13.85 -42.96 -5.09
CA ASP A 117 -12.55 -43.21 -5.72
C ASP A 117 -12.25 -42.03 -6.65
N PHE A 118 -11.30 -41.19 -6.25
CA PHE A 118 -10.97 -39.94 -6.93
C PHE A 118 -9.76 -40.10 -7.87
N PHE A 119 -9.93 -39.67 -9.11
CA PHE A 119 -8.92 -39.78 -10.18
C PHE A 119 -8.71 -38.42 -10.86
N ILE A 120 -7.48 -38.17 -11.31
CA ILE A 120 -7.10 -36.97 -12.06
C ILE A 120 -6.36 -37.39 -13.33
N TYR A 121 -6.72 -36.82 -14.49
CA TYR A 121 -6.07 -37.11 -15.77
C TYR A 121 -5.26 -35.95 -16.37
N ASN A 122 -5.10 -34.84 -15.66
CA ASN A 122 -4.31 -33.65 -16.05
C ASN A 122 -4.60 -33.11 -17.47
N ASN A 123 -5.87 -33.14 -17.89
CA ASN A 123 -6.33 -32.78 -19.24
C ASN A 123 -5.74 -33.65 -20.39
N ASP A 124 -5.04 -34.73 -20.06
CA ASP A 124 -4.42 -35.66 -21.01
C ASP A 124 -5.42 -36.74 -21.46
N PHE A 125 -5.71 -36.77 -22.76
CA PHE A 125 -6.68 -37.69 -23.34
C PHE A 125 -6.25 -39.17 -23.24
N GLN A 126 -4.96 -39.49 -23.33
CA GLN A 126 -4.48 -40.87 -23.22
C GLN A 126 -4.61 -41.39 -21.80
N LEU A 127 -4.31 -40.55 -20.81
CA LEU A 127 -4.51 -40.88 -19.40
C LEU A 127 -6.00 -41.05 -19.08
N PHE A 128 -6.86 -40.17 -19.59
CA PHE A 128 -8.31 -40.32 -19.51
C PHE A 128 -8.77 -41.68 -20.04
N LYS A 129 -8.37 -42.02 -21.28
CA LYS A 129 -8.69 -43.29 -21.94
C LYS A 129 -8.23 -44.49 -21.10
N LYS A 130 -7.00 -44.44 -20.58
CA LYS A 130 -6.42 -45.50 -19.74
C LYS A 130 -7.24 -45.70 -18.46
N ILE A 131 -7.59 -44.62 -17.77
CA ILE A 131 -8.35 -44.69 -16.50
C ILE A 131 -9.74 -45.26 -16.78
N ILE A 132 -10.52 -44.69 -17.70
CA ILE A 132 -11.86 -45.16 -18.03
C ILE A 132 -11.85 -46.64 -18.46
N THR A 133 -10.92 -47.03 -19.33
CA THR A 133 -10.84 -48.41 -19.82
C THR A 133 -10.46 -49.39 -18.71
N SER A 134 -9.62 -48.99 -17.75
CA SER A 134 -9.21 -49.84 -16.64
C SER A 134 -10.26 -49.98 -15.54
N GLN A 135 -11.12 -48.96 -15.36
CA GLN A 135 -12.08 -48.89 -14.26
C GLN A 135 -13.53 -49.18 -14.68
N LYS A 136 -13.83 -49.31 -15.98
CA LYS A 136 -15.21 -49.55 -16.46
C LYS A 136 -15.86 -50.85 -15.96
N ASP A 137 -15.05 -51.87 -15.67
CA ASP A 137 -15.52 -53.19 -15.21
C ASP A 137 -15.60 -53.29 -13.66
N GLU A 138 -15.14 -52.27 -12.94
CA GLU A 138 -15.28 -52.20 -11.49
C GLU A 138 -16.75 -51.99 -11.10
N SER A 139 -17.13 -52.48 -9.91
CA SER A 139 -18.51 -52.42 -9.43
C SER A 139 -18.86 -51.03 -8.86
N TYR A 140 -18.77 -49.99 -9.71
CA TYR A 140 -19.20 -48.63 -9.38
C TYR A 140 -20.72 -48.48 -9.51
N THR A 141 -21.27 -47.72 -8.56
CA THR A 141 -22.69 -47.34 -8.57
C THR A 141 -22.92 -46.13 -9.48
N HIS A 142 -21.96 -45.20 -9.51
CA HIS A 142 -22.01 -43.98 -10.32
C HIS A 142 -20.64 -43.64 -10.90
N PHE A 143 -20.63 -43.11 -12.12
CA PHE A 143 -19.46 -42.53 -12.79
C PHE A 143 -19.70 -41.04 -12.96
N VAL A 144 -18.87 -40.23 -12.30
CA VAL A 144 -18.93 -38.77 -12.34
C VAL A 144 -17.69 -38.25 -13.06
N ILE A 145 -17.88 -37.58 -14.20
CA ILE A 145 -16.77 -37.22 -15.11
C ILE A 145 -16.84 -35.73 -15.46
N LEU A 146 -15.69 -35.05 -15.36
CA LEU A 146 -15.49 -33.68 -15.86
C LEU A 146 -14.62 -33.73 -17.13
N PRO A 147 -15.21 -33.56 -18.33
CA PRO A 147 -14.54 -33.83 -19.60
C PRO A 147 -13.90 -32.56 -20.21
N HIS A 148 -12.73 -32.17 -19.72
CA HIS A 148 -11.91 -31.08 -20.27
C HIS A 148 -10.55 -31.59 -20.72
N PHE A 149 -10.15 -31.25 -21.94
CA PHE A 149 -8.97 -31.80 -22.59
C PHE A 149 -8.14 -30.67 -23.20
N LEU A 150 -6.81 -30.83 -23.22
CA LEU A 150 -5.93 -29.94 -23.98
C LEU A 150 -6.07 -30.24 -25.48
N GLU A 151 -5.97 -31.52 -25.86
CA GLU A 151 -6.08 -32.00 -27.23
C GLU A 151 -6.73 -33.40 -27.27
N GLY A 152 -7.27 -33.79 -28.43
CA GLY A 152 -7.79 -35.15 -28.68
C GLY A 152 -9.14 -35.48 -28.01
N GLY A 153 -9.74 -34.52 -27.29
CA GLY A 153 -11.02 -34.68 -26.59
C GLY A 153 -12.22 -35.01 -27.49
N GLU A 154 -12.12 -34.81 -28.80
CA GLU A 154 -13.15 -35.14 -29.79
C GLU A 154 -13.52 -36.64 -29.75
N ASN A 155 -12.55 -37.49 -29.39
CA ASN A 155 -12.74 -38.94 -29.26
C ASN A 155 -13.20 -39.37 -27.86
N SER A 156 -13.41 -38.44 -26.91
CA SER A 156 -13.80 -38.78 -25.53
C SER A 156 -15.16 -39.48 -25.45
N CYS A 157 -16.08 -39.12 -26.34
CA CYS A 157 -17.41 -39.72 -26.42
C CYS A 157 -17.36 -41.22 -26.74
N GLU A 158 -16.37 -41.70 -27.51
CA GLU A 158 -16.22 -43.15 -27.80
C GLU A 158 -16.08 -43.96 -26.51
N PHE A 159 -15.32 -43.45 -25.53
CA PHE A 159 -15.06 -44.13 -24.26
C PHE A 159 -16.16 -43.88 -23.24
N ILE A 160 -16.72 -42.67 -23.19
CA ILE A 160 -17.84 -42.35 -22.30
C ILE A 160 -19.11 -43.11 -22.71
N ASN A 161 -19.31 -43.37 -24.00
CA ASN A 161 -20.44 -44.16 -24.50
C ASN A 161 -20.39 -45.64 -24.13
N GLN A 162 -19.23 -46.16 -23.72
CA GLN A 162 -19.10 -47.54 -23.20
C GLN A 162 -19.58 -47.67 -21.74
N LEU A 163 -19.83 -46.56 -21.04
CA LEU A 163 -20.28 -46.58 -19.64
C LEU A 163 -21.80 -46.73 -19.53
N PRO A 164 -22.31 -47.39 -18.48
CA PRO A 164 -23.75 -47.51 -18.25
C PRO A 164 -24.41 -46.14 -18.02
N LYS A 165 -25.34 -45.75 -18.91
CA LYS A 165 -25.93 -44.40 -18.95
C LYS A 165 -26.72 -44.01 -17.71
N HIS A 166 -27.49 -44.94 -17.17
CA HIS A 166 -28.22 -44.74 -15.90
C HIS A 166 -27.31 -44.52 -14.67
N LYS A 167 -25.98 -44.73 -14.80
CA LYS A 167 -24.99 -44.48 -13.75
C LYS A 167 -24.11 -43.27 -14.05
N LEU A 168 -24.25 -42.66 -15.23
CA LEU A 168 -23.34 -41.64 -15.72
C LEU A 168 -23.84 -40.25 -15.32
N ILE A 169 -22.93 -39.48 -14.74
CA ILE A 169 -23.12 -38.07 -14.43
C ILE A 169 -21.97 -37.29 -15.07
N ILE A 170 -22.31 -36.38 -15.98
CA ILE A 170 -21.34 -35.47 -16.59
C ILE A 170 -21.44 -34.11 -15.90
N LEU A 171 -20.31 -33.62 -15.38
CA LEU A 171 -20.24 -32.33 -14.72
C LEU A 171 -19.44 -31.31 -15.54
N ASP A 172 -19.74 -30.03 -15.33
CA ASP A 172 -19.03 -28.84 -15.81
C ASP A 172 -19.21 -28.57 -17.31
N LYS A 173 -18.95 -29.55 -18.17
CA LYS A 173 -19.09 -29.42 -19.64
C LYS A 173 -20.02 -30.47 -20.22
N LYS A 174 -21.06 -30.03 -20.92
CA LYS A 174 -21.92 -30.89 -21.72
C LYS A 174 -21.20 -31.36 -22.98
N LEU A 175 -21.39 -32.63 -23.33
CA LEU A 175 -20.90 -33.24 -24.56
C LEU A 175 -22.08 -33.74 -25.37
N ASP A 176 -22.34 -33.13 -26.53
CA ASP A 176 -23.50 -33.47 -27.36
C ASP A 176 -23.38 -34.85 -28.06
N CYS A 177 -22.17 -35.42 -28.11
CA CYS A 177 -21.91 -36.73 -28.71
C CYS A 177 -22.17 -37.94 -27.79
N ILE A 178 -22.73 -37.72 -26.60
CA ILE A 178 -23.10 -38.79 -25.67
C ILE A 178 -24.50 -39.30 -26.00
N ASN A 179 -24.61 -40.59 -26.33
CA ASN A 179 -25.88 -41.21 -26.69
C ASN A 179 -26.68 -41.65 -25.45
N GLY A 180 -28.00 -41.56 -25.51
CA GLY A 180 -28.93 -42.06 -24.49
C GLY A 180 -29.23 -41.07 -23.36
N GLU A 181 -30.01 -41.50 -22.37
CA GLU A 181 -30.39 -40.68 -21.22
C GLU A 181 -29.35 -40.80 -20.10
N TYR A 182 -28.79 -39.65 -19.69
CA TYR A 182 -27.81 -39.54 -18.60
C TYR A 182 -28.02 -38.22 -17.86
N SER A 183 -27.49 -38.13 -16.63
CA SER A 183 -27.59 -36.92 -15.83
C SER A 183 -26.42 -35.98 -16.15
N THR A 184 -26.68 -34.69 -16.24
CA THR A 184 -25.60 -33.70 -16.41
C THR A 184 -25.90 -32.40 -15.68
N ILE A 185 -24.85 -31.78 -15.15
CA ILE A 185 -24.86 -30.43 -14.60
C ILE A 185 -23.71 -29.71 -15.27
N TYR A 186 -23.99 -28.68 -16.06
CA TYR A 186 -22.99 -28.03 -16.90
C TYR A 186 -23.17 -26.51 -16.90
N GLN A 187 -22.12 -25.81 -17.33
CA GLN A 187 -22.13 -24.36 -17.56
C GLN A 187 -22.38 -24.09 -19.04
N ASP A 188 -23.06 -22.98 -19.33
CA ASP A 188 -23.23 -22.51 -20.70
C ASP A 188 -22.14 -21.49 -21.01
N PHE A 189 -20.95 -21.99 -21.32
CA PHE A 189 -19.77 -21.14 -21.51
C PHE A 189 -19.90 -20.09 -22.62
N GLU A 190 -20.78 -20.31 -23.60
CA GLU A 190 -21.07 -19.33 -24.65
C GLU A 190 -21.93 -18.18 -24.10
N GLU A 191 -23.03 -18.52 -23.45
CA GLU A 191 -23.96 -17.52 -22.95
C GLU A 191 -23.42 -16.81 -21.69
N ASP A 192 -22.63 -17.50 -20.85
CA ASP A 192 -22.01 -16.95 -19.64
C ASP A 192 -21.09 -15.76 -19.95
N ILE A 193 -20.13 -15.93 -20.87
CA ILE A 193 -19.23 -14.83 -21.27
C ILE A 193 -20.00 -13.71 -21.98
N TYR A 194 -21.00 -14.06 -22.79
CA TYR A 194 -21.83 -13.08 -23.48
C TYR A 194 -22.58 -12.18 -22.48
N ASN A 195 -23.22 -12.79 -21.47
CA ASN A 195 -23.95 -12.08 -20.42
C ASN A 195 -23.02 -11.25 -19.55
N VAL A 196 -21.88 -11.79 -19.12
CA VAL A 196 -20.89 -11.05 -18.30
C VAL A 196 -20.40 -9.80 -19.03
N LEU A 197 -20.10 -9.89 -20.33
CA LEU A 197 -19.68 -8.73 -21.11
C LEU A 197 -20.82 -7.74 -21.35
N THR A 198 -22.05 -8.22 -21.49
CA THR A 198 -23.25 -7.40 -21.61
C THR A 198 -23.52 -6.61 -20.33
N GLU A 199 -23.40 -7.23 -19.16
CA GLU A 199 -23.49 -6.55 -17.86
C GLU A 199 -22.36 -5.53 -17.67
N ALA A 200 -21.15 -5.85 -18.13
CA ALA A 200 -19.99 -4.96 -18.07
C ALA A 200 -19.98 -3.86 -19.16
N LEU A 201 -20.95 -3.84 -20.07
CA LEU A 201 -20.98 -2.93 -21.22
C LEU A 201 -20.76 -1.45 -20.85
N PRO A 202 -21.39 -0.88 -19.80
CA PRO A 202 -21.17 0.52 -19.43
C PRO A 202 -19.70 0.84 -19.08
N LEU A 203 -18.96 -0.15 -18.56
CA LEU A 203 -17.55 -0.01 -18.22
C LEU A 203 -16.62 -0.24 -19.43
N LEU A 204 -17.11 -1.00 -20.42
CA LEU A 204 -16.37 -1.36 -21.64
C LEU A 204 -16.42 -0.27 -22.71
N GLN A 205 -17.48 0.53 -22.76
CA GLN A 205 -17.70 1.57 -23.79
C GLN A 205 -16.58 2.61 -23.91
N LYS A 206 -15.74 2.80 -22.87
CA LYS A 206 -14.60 3.72 -22.91
C LYS A 206 -13.37 3.16 -23.65
N TYR A 207 -13.38 1.87 -24.01
CA TYR A 207 -12.30 1.19 -24.69
C TYR A 207 -12.68 0.92 -26.15
N ALA A 208 -11.69 0.98 -27.05
CA ALA A 208 -11.92 0.81 -28.48
C ALA A 208 -11.85 -0.66 -28.94
N LYS A 209 -11.03 -1.47 -28.25
CA LYS A 209 -10.72 -2.84 -28.66
C LYS A 209 -10.78 -3.81 -27.48
N LEU A 210 -11.38 -4.98 -27.70
CA LEU A 210 -11.42 -6.08 -26.74
C LEU A 210 -10.54 -7.23 -27.22
N ASN A 211 -9.59 -7.64 -26.39
CA ASN A 211 -8.67 -8.73 -26.66
C ASN A 211 -8.99 -9.87 -25.69
N ILE A 212 -9.24 -11.08 -26.18
CA ILE A 212 -9.36 -12.27 -25.32
C ILE A 212 -8.07 -13.09 -25.38
N ILE A 213 -7.47 -13.35 -24.23
CA ILE A 213 -6.25 -14.17 -24.11
C ILE A 213 -6.68 -15.63 -24.11
N PHE A 214 -6.41 -16.33 -25.22
CA PHE A 214 -6.79 -17.71 -25.43
C PHE A 214 -5.63 -18.46 -26.09
N PRO A 215 -4.68 -19.00 -25.29
CA PRO A 215 -3.56 -19.75 -25.83
C PRO A 215 -4.02 -20.97 -26.64
N PRO A 216 -3.29 -21.37 -27.69
CA PRO A 216 -3.65 -22.54 -28.52
C PRO A 216 -3.68 -23.84 -27.71
N TYR A 217 -2.85 -23.94 -26.66
CA TYR A 217 -2.81 -25.06 -25.72
C TYR A 217 -3.68 -24.80 -24.48
N SER A 218 -4.94 -24.41 -24.70
CA SER A 218 -5.90 -24.12 -23.64
C SER A 218 -6.88 -25.28 -23.45
N TYR A 219 -7.11 -25.65 -22.18
CA TYR A 219 -8.16 -26.60 -21.81
C TYR A 219 -9.53 -25.91 -21.64
N HIS A 220 -9.61 -24.60 -21.86
CA HIS A 220 -10.87 -23.87 -21.76
C HIS A 220 -11.79 -24.20 -22.95
N PRO A 221 -13.12 -24.25 -22.73
CA PRO A 221 -14.10 -24.47 -23.79
C PRO A 221 -13.98 -23.42 -24.92
N LYS A 222 -14.03 -23.86 -26.18
CA LYS A 222 -13.98 -22.99 -27.36
C LYS A 222 -15.26 -22.15 -27.51
N GLU A 223 -16.34 -22.61 -26.88
CA GLU A 223 -17.64 -21.96 -26.76
C GLU A 223 -17.52 -20.53 -26.18
N ILE A 224 -16.53 -20.27 -25.31
CA ILE A 224 -16.21 -18.93 -24.81
C ILE A 224 -15.86 -17.97 -25.95
N LEU A 225 -15.12 -18.44 -26.96
CA LEU A 225 -14.76 -17.62 -28.12
C LEU A 225 -15.98 -17.32 -28.99
N THR A 226 -16.95 -18.23 -29.06
CA THR A 226 -18.22 -18.01 -29.77
C THR A 226 -19.01 -16.89 -29.11
N GLY A 227 -19.22 -16.97 -27.78
CA GLY A 227 -19.93 -15.95 -27.01
C GLY A 227 -19.24 -14.58 -27.05
N PHE A 228 -17.91 -14.57 -26.91
CA PHE A 228 -17.10 -13.36 -27.05
C PHE A 228 -17.26 -12.69 -28.42
N ARG A 229 -17.17 -13.46 -29.51
CA ARG A 229 -17.34 -12.94 -30.88
C ARG A 229 -18.76 -12.44 -31.13
N LYS A 230 -19.77 -13.16 -30.63
CA LYS A 230 -21.19 -12.76 -30.68
C LYS A 230 -21.38 -11.40 -30.02
N PHE A 231 -20.86 -11.22 -28.81
CA PHE A 231 -20.89 -9.93 -28.10
C PHE A 231 -20.20 -8.81 -28.88
N CYS A 232 -18.97 -9.04 -29.37
CA CYS A 232 -18.24 -8.01 -30.10
C CYS A 232 -18.93 -7.61 -31.42
N ALA A 233 -19.58 -8.57 -32.10
CA ALA A 233 -20.35 -8.30 -33.31
C ALA A 233 -21.62 -7.48 -33.03
N GLU A 234 -22.33 -7.80 -31.93
CA GLU A 234 -23.58 -7.10 -31.57
C GLU A 234 -23.33 -5.65 -31.12
N TYR A 235 -22.29 -5.41 -30.33
CA TYR A 235 -21.95 -4.08 -29.80
C TYR A 235 -20.86 -3.35 -30.60
N ALA A 236 -20.48 -3.87 -31.77
CA ALA A 236 -19.52 -3.28 -32.71
C ALA A 236 -18.14 -2.95 -32.10
N PHE A 237 -17.60 -3.83 -31.26
CA PHE A 237 -16.23 -3.71 -30.75
C PHE A 237 -15.22 -4.34 -31.73
N ASP A 238 -14.12 -3.62 -31.97
CA ASP A 238 -12.93 -4.24 -32.55
C ASP A 238 -12.41 -5.30 -31.58
N HIS A 239 -12.01 -6.46 -32.11
CA HIS A 239 -11.58 -7.55 -31.27
C HIS A 239 -10.44 -8.38 -31.84
N ALA A 240 -9.68 -9.03 -30.95
CA ALA A 240 -8.64 -9.98 -31.32
C ALA A 240 -8.56 -11.14 -30.32
N ILE A 241 -8.06 -12.28 -30.80
CA ILE A 241 -7.72 -13.43 -29.97
C ILE A 241 -6.21 -13.42 -29.80
N VAL A 242 -5.76 -13.29 -28.56
CA VAL A 242 -4.36 -13.20 -28.18
C VAL A 242 -3.89 -14.58 -27.76
N ASN A 243 -2.99 -15.17 -28.55
CA ASN A 243 -2.46 -16.51 -28.30
C ASN A 243 -1.34 -16.53 -27.25
N ASP A 244 -0.60 -15.43 -27.13
CA ASP A 244 0.50 -15.28 -26.18
C ASP A 244 0.63 -13.82 -25.72
N ILE A 245 0.26 -13.57 -24.47
CA ILE A 245 0.32 -12.22 -23.89
C ILE A 245 1.74 -11.78 -23.54
N ALA A 246 2.76 -12.65 -23.63
CA ALA A 246 4.14 -12.23 -23.44
C ALA A 246 4.64 -11.40 -24.63
N THR A 247 4.16 -11.70 -25.84
CA THR A 247 4.64 -11.11 -27.10
C THR A 247 3.67 -10.11 -27.72
N GLU A 248 2.37 -10.18 -27.39
CA GLU A 248 1.36 -9.28 -27.96
C GLU A 248 1.61 -7.78 -27.62
N PRO A 249 1.47 -6.83 -28.54
CA PRO A 249 1.53 -5.40 -28.20
C PRO A 249 0.33 -4.99 -27.33
N ILE A 250 0.57 -4.15 -26.31
CA ILE A 250 -0.47 -3.64 -25.41
C ILE A 250 -0.70 -2.16 -25.69
N GLY A 251 -1.86 -1.83 -26.28
CA GLY A 251 -2.26 -0.46 -26.60
C GLY A 251 -2.96 0.27 -25.46
N LYS A 252 -3.07 1.61 -25.56
CA LYS A 252 -4.01 2.40 -24.74
C LYS A 252 -5.43 2.21 -25.28
N ASN A 253 -6.41 2.29 -24.40
CA ASN A 253 -7.84 2.11 -24.70
C ASN A 253 -8.19 0.69 -25.18
N GLU A 254 -7.46 -0.31 -24.72
CA GLU A 254 -7.74 -1.73 -24.97
C GLU A 254 -8.19 -2.44 -23.69
N VAL A 255 -9.03 -3.46 -23.81
CA VAL A 255 -9.38 -4.39 -22.73
C VAL A 255 -8.78 -5.75 -23.00
N PHE A 256 -8.23 -6.38 -21.98
CA PHE A 256 -7.76 -7.76 -22.03
C PHE A 256 -8.62 -8.64 -21.12
N ILE A 257 -9.30 -9.62 -21.73
CA ILE A 257 -10.05 -10.66 -21.03
C ILE A 257 -9.11 -11.84 -20.85
N ASN A 258 -8.86 -12.20 -19.59
CA ASN A 258 -7.85 -13.18 -19.21
C ASN A 258 -8.50 -14.43 -18.62
N LEU A 259 -8.13 -15.60 -19.13
CA LEU A 259 -8.67 -16.89 -18.67
C LEU A 259 -7.76 -17.62 -17.67
N MET A 260 -6.43 -17.41 -17.73
CA MET A 260 -5.44 -18.14 -16.93
C MET A 260 -4.66 -17.21 -15.98
N GLU A 261 -4.33 -17.68 -14.78
CA GLU A 261 -3.65 -16.86 -13.77
C GLU A 261 -2.22 -16.45 -14.17
N ASP A 262 -1.47 -17.34 -14.83
CA ASP A 262 -0.09 -17.06 -15.26
C ASP A 262 -0.04 -15.93 -16.32
N ASP A 263 -1.01 -15.94 -17.24
CA ASP A 263 -1.19 -14.90 -18.26
C ASP A 263 -1.60 -13.56 -17.63
N LEU A 264 -2.43 -13.58 -16.58
CA LEU A 264 -2.83 -12.37 -15.84
C LEU A 264 -1.62 -11.67 -15.22
N VAL A 265 -0.75 -12.46 -14.57
CA VAL A 265 0.47 -11.93 -13.95
C VAL A 265 1.39 -11.33 -15.01
N THR A 266 1.53 -12.00 -16.15
CA THR A 266 2.35 -11.52 -17.27
C THR A 266 1.79 -10.22 -17.83
N LEU A 267 0.48 -10.16 -18.09
CA LEU A 267 -0.23 -8.97 -18.55
C LEU A 267 -0.02 -7.77 -17.62
N ILE A 268 -0.27 -7.96 -16.32
CA ILE A 268 -0.15 -6.87 -15.32
C ILE A 268 1.29 -6.36 -15.26
N LYS A 269 2.29 -7.25 -15.25
CA LYS A 269 3.71 -6.86 -15.25
C LYS A 269 4.06 -6.03 -16.48
N ARG A 270 3.57 -6.42 -17.67
CA ARG A 270 3.84 -5.68 -18.92
C ARG A 270 3.14 -4.32 -18.94
N ILE A 271 1.88 -4.23 -18.51
CA ILE A 271 1.15 -2.96 -18.38
C ILE A 271 1.92 -1.99 -17.48
N LYS A 272 2.40 -2.47 -16.31
CA LYS A 272 3.21 -1.66 -15.39
C LYS A 272 4.53 -1.21 -16.03
N HIS A 273 5.24 -2.10 -16.73
CA HIS A 273 6.48 -1.76 -17.42
C HIS A 273 6.31 -0.71 -18.52
N LEU A 274 5.16 -0.71 -19.19
CA LEU A 274 4.80 0.29 -20.20
C LEU A 274 4.31 1.62 -19.59
N GLY A 275 4.26 1.75 -18.27
CA GLY A 275 3.78 2.95 -17.57
C GLY A 275 2.28 3.20 -17.73
N LEU A 276 1.51 2.17 -18.09
CA LEU A 276 0.06 2.25 -18.28
C LEU A 276 -0.66 1.91 -16.96
N ARG A 277 -1.81 2.53 -16.72
CA ARG A 277 -2.64 2.24 -15.53
C ARG A 277 -3.84 1.36 -15.88
N VAL A 278 -4.01 0.26 -15.15
CA VAL A 278 -5.20 -0.60 -15.25
C VAL A 278 -6.45 0.19 -14.84
N GLY A 279 -7.57 -0.03 -15.51
CA GLY A 279 -8.85 0.67 -15.26
C GLY A 279 -8.93 2.08 -15.84
N LYS A 280 -7.79 2.70 -16.19
CA LYS A 280 -7.71 4.02 -16.83
C LYS A 280 -7.24 3.96 -18.28
N ASN A 281 -6.08 3.33 -18.52
CA ASN A 281 -5.50 3.20 -19.85
C ASN A 281 -5.77 1.85 -20.49
N VAL A 282 -5.81 0.78 -19.68
CA VAL A 282 -6.03 -0.60 -20.12
C VAL A 282 -7.05 -1.25 -19.21
N GLY A 283 -8.07 -1.88 -19.77
CA GLY A 283 -9.04 -2.68 -19.03
C GLY A 283 -8.52 -4.10 -18.84
N ILE A 284 -8.80 -4.70 -17.68
CA ILE A 284 -8.57 -6.13 -17.47
C ILE A 284 -9.87 -6.73 -16.95
N ILE A 285 -10.31 -7.82 -17.58
CA ILE A 285 -11.37 -8.68 -17.05
C ILE A 285 -10.73 -10.03 -16.78
N SER A 286 -10.75 -10.47 -15.53
CA SER A 286 -10.19 -11.77 -15.14
C SER A 286 -11.30 -12.79 -14.96
N TYR A 287 -11.20 -13.91 -15.67
CA TYR A 287 -12.19 -14.97 -15.64
C TYR A 287 -11.95 -15.89 -14.44
N ASN A 288 -13.02 -16.30 -13.75
CA ASN A 288 -13.04 -17.01 -12.46
C ASN A 288 -12.48 -16.19 -11.29
N GLU A 289 -13.29 -15.91 -10.28
CA GLU A 289 -12.83 -15.19 -9.10
C GLU A 289 -11.95 -16.08 -8.21
N THR A 290 -10.81 -15.57 -7.76
CA THR A 290 -9.96 -16.22 -6.75
C THR A 290 -9.45 -15.16 -5.77
N PRO A 291 -9.30 -15.46 -4.47
CA PRO A 291 -8.84 -14.47 -3.49
C PRO A 291 -7.49 -13.83 -3.83
N LEU A 292 -6.65 -14.49 -4.64
CA LEU A 292 -5.38 -13.95 -5.11
C LEU A 292 -5.57 -12.75 -6.05
N LYS A 293 -6.68 -12.70 -6.80
CA LYS A 293 -6.96 -11.66 -7.80
C LYS A 293 -7.29 -10.31 -7.18
N GLU A 294 -7.83 -10.29 -5.97
CA GLU A 294 -8.01 -9.08 -5.16
C GLU A 294 -6.67 -8.38 -4.85
N ILE A 295 -5.56 -9.12 -4.86
CA ILE A 295 -4.23 -8.65 -4.43
C ILE A 295 -3.35 -8.22 -5.64
N LEU A 296 -3.71 -8.63 -6.86
CA LEU A 296 -2.84 -8.45 -8.05
C LEU A 296 -2.75 -7.00 -8.57
N LEU A 297 -3.66 -6.11 -8.14
CA LEU A 297 -3.76 -4.72 -8.57
C LEU A 297 -3.88 -3.77 -7.36
N ASP A 298 -2.75 -3.58 -6.66
CA ASP A 298 -2.49 -2.69 -5.51
C ASP A 298 -2.33 -3.39 -4.14
N GLY A 299 -2.17 -4.72 -4.18
CA GLY A 299 -1.48 -5.50 -3.16
C GLY A 299 -2.21 -5.75 -1.85
N ILE A 300 -1.46 -6.21 -0.84
CA ILE A 300 -2.03 -6.71 0.41
C ILE A 300 -2.36 -5.51 1.30
N THR A 301 -3.60 -5.41 1.77
CA THR A 301 -3.99 -4.47 2.82
C THR A 301 -3.89 -5.15 4.18
N ILE A 302 -3.07 -4.58 5.06
CA ILE A 302 -2.91 -4.98 6.46
C ILE A 302 -3.61 -3.92 7.31
N THR A 303 -4.74 -4.29 7.90
CA THR A 303 -5.61 -3.38 8.64
C THR A 303 -6.23 -4.04 9.86
N GLY A 304 -6.57 -3.24 10.87
CA GLY A 304 -7.27 -3.71 12.08
C GLY A 304 -6.38 -4.47 13.06
N GLY A 305 -5.06 -4.47 12.87
CA GLY A 305 -4.13 -5.05 13.82
C GLY A 305 -4.07 -4.23 15.11
N HIS A 306 -4.34 -4.88 16.24
CA HIS A 306 -4.35 -4.28 17.58
C HIS A 306 -3.36 -5.02 18.48
N ALA A 307 -2.30 -4.33 18.88
CA ALA A 307 -1.33 -4.80 19.87
C ALA A 307 -1.56 -4.06 21.19
N ASP A 308 -2.59 -4.46 21.95
CA ASP A 308 -3.05 -3.81 23.20
C ASP A 308 -3.35 -4.80 24.35
N LEU A 309 -3.06 -6.09 24.16
CA LEU A 309 -3.31 -7.14 25.15
C LEU A 309 -2.42 -6.98 26.38
N ASN A 310 -3.05 -6.72 27.53
CA ASN A 310 -2.44 -6.50 28.85
C ASN A 310 -1.50 -7.66 29.29
N ASP A 311 -0.23 -7.63 28.85
CA ASP A 311 0.81 -8.58 29.27
C ASP A 311 1.82 -7.93 30.22
N ALA A 312 2.36 -8.71 31.16
CA ALA A 312 3.30 -8.24 32.18
C ALA A 312 4.67 -7.82 31.60
N ASN A 313 4.89 -7.99 30.29
CA ASN A 313 6.16 -7.76 29.60
C ASN A 313 6.16 -6.49 28.71
N ASN A 314 5.03 -5.78 28.61
CA ASN A 314 4.87 -4.54 27.83
C ASN A 314 5.39 -4.63 26.38
N ASN A 315 5.21 -5.79 25.73
CA ASN A 315 5.72 -6.03 24.36
C ASN A 315 4.69 -5.73 23.26
N HIS A 316 3.86 -4.71 23.48
CA HIS A 316 2.82 -4.23 22.58
C HIS A 316 3.39 -3.54 21.33
N ARG A 317 3.85 -4.31 20.33
CA ARG A 317 4.61 -3.78 19.18
C ARG A 317 4.05 -4.22 17.85
N GLY A 318 4.09 -3.33 16.86
CA GLY A 318 3.79 -3.66 15.47
C GLY A 318 2.33 -4.01 15.27
N GLY A 319 1.44 -3.03 15.44
CA GLY A 319 -0.02 -3.25 15.41
C GLY A 319 -0.44 -4.05 14.19
N GLY A 320 0.07 -3.72 13.00
CA GLY A 320 -0.09 -4.52 11.79
C GLY A 320 1.03 -5.54 11.57
N ILE A 321 2.30 -5.13 11.70
CA ILE A 321 3.47 -5.94 11.33
C ILE A 321 4.52 -5.92 12.44
N LEU A 322 4.94 -7.09 12.91
CA LEU A 322 6.12 -7.25 13.75
C LEU A 322 7.16 -8.10 13.01
N SER A 323 8.27 -7.48 12.60
CA SER A 323 9.38 -8.21 11.97
C SER A 323 10.62 -8.25 12.86
N ARG A 324 11.15 -9.46 13.04
CA ARG A 324 12.44 -9.71 13.72
C ARG A 324 13.58 -10.00 12.75
N GLU A 325 13.29 -10.00 11.45
CA GLU A 325 14.23 -10.26 10.37
C GLU A 325 14.06 -9.22 9.24
N ALA A 326 14.91 -9.31 8.22
CA ALA A 326 14.83 -8.44 7.04
C ALA A 326 13.44 -8.55 6.39
N LEU A 327 12.83 -7.40 6.09
CA LEU A 327 11.47 -7.31 5.57
C LEU A 327 11.49 -6.55 4.25
N THR A 328 10.90 -7.11 3.20
CA THR A 328 10.66 -6.38 1.94
C THR A 328 9.17 -6.32 1.68
N LEU A 329 8.61 -5.12 1.65
CA LEU A 329 7.22 -4.86 1.28
C LEU A 329 7.19 -4.10 -0.04
N ARG A 330 6.35 -4.58 -0.97
CA ARG A 330 6.11 -3.88 -2.25
C ARG A 330 4.61 -3.77 -2.50
N ASN A 331 4.12 -2.58 -2.79
CA ASN A 331 2.69 -2.33 -3.00
C ASN A 331 1.85 -2.85 -1.83
N VAL A 332 2.18 -2.46 -0.60
CA VAL A 332 1.44 -2.88 0.59
C VAL A 332 0.80 -1.65 1.22
N ILE A 333 -0.46 -1.78 1.59
CA ILE A 333 -1.20 -0.77 2.36
C ILE A 333 -1.25 -1.26 3.81
N VAL A 334 -0.67 -0.50 4.73
CA VAL A 334 -0.76 -0.75 6.17
C VAL A 334 -1.57 0.39 6.76
N THR A 335 -2.82 0.13 7.11
CA THR A 335 -3.75 1.19 7.49
C THR A 335 -4.55 0.88 8.74
N GLY A 336 -4.81 1.90 9.58
CA GLY A 336 -5.72 1.76 10.73
C GLY A 336 -5.25 0.76 11.78
N ASN A 337 -3.94 0.57 11.93
CA ASN A 337 -3.38 -0.33 12.94
C ASN A 337 -2.98 0.42 14.20
N TYR A 338 -3.13 -0.23 15.35
CA TYR A 338 -2.91 0.35 16.67
C TYR A 338 -1.92 -0.48 17.49
N ALA A 339 -0.97 0.19 18.13
CA ALA A 339 -0.08 -0.43 19.11
C ALA A 339 0.02 0.43 20.39
N LEU A 340 -0.19 -0.20 21.55
CA LEU A 340 -0.02 0.47 22.83
C LEU A 340 1.46 0.79 23.13
N GLY A 341 2.42 0.10 22.51
CA GLY A 341 3.85 0.30 22.74
C GLY A 341 4.53 1.01 21.57
N TYR A 342 4.99 0.25 20.58
CA TYR A 342 5.93 0.73 19.55
C TYR A 342 5.48 0.33 18.15
N GLY A 343 5.44 1.29 17.21
CA GLY A 343 5.16 0.98 15.81
C GLY A 343 3.70 0.62 15.57
N GLY A 344 2.83 1.62 15.36
CA GLY A 344 1.40 1.38 15.15
C GLY A 344 1.13 0.54 13.91
N GLY A 345 1.77 0.87 12.80
CA GLY A 345 1.74 0.07 11.57
C GLY A 345 2.72 -1.11 11.64
N ALA A 346 3.99 -0.82 11.88
CA ALA A 346 5.06 -1.83 11.90
C ALA A 346 6.12 -1.56 12.98
N SER A 347 6.65 -2.64 13.57
CA SER A 347 7.83 -2.61 14.44
C SER A 347 8.91 -3.54 13.87
N LEU A 348 10.08 -2.96 13.59
CA LEU A 348 11.17 -3.62 12.86
C LEU A 348 12.39 -3.71 13.78
N PHE A 349 12.90 -4.93 13.99
CA PHE A 349 14.02 -5.18 14.90
C PHE A 349 15.36 -5.30 14.19
N VAL A 350 15.58 -6.38 13.42
CA VAL A 350 16.89 -6.71 12.86
C VAL A 350 16.75 -6.94 11.35
N GLY A 351 17.76 -6.53 10.58
CA GLY A 351 17.80 -6.70 9.13
C GLY A 351 17.38 -5.44 8.37
N ASN A 352 17.88 -5.30 7.14
CA ASN A 352 17.52 -4.17 6.28
C ASN A 352 16.07 -4.32 5.82
N CYS A 353 15.27 -3.28 6.02
CA CYS A 353 13.88 -3.25 5.61
C CYS A 353 13.74 -2.41 4.34
N ILE A 354 13.09 -2.97 3.33
CA ILE A 354 12.88 -2.32 2.04
C ILE A 354 11.38 -2.11 1.82
N LEU A 355 10.99 -0.86 1.61
CA LEU A 355 9.64 -0.48 1.21
C LEU A 355 9.68 0.10 -0.20
N ASP A 356 8.80 -0.37 -1.07
CA ASP A 356 8.69 0.10 -2.45
C ASP A 356 7.21 0.26 -2.81
N GLN A 357 6.78 1.49 -3.08
CA GLN A 357 5.39 1.80 -3.42
C GLN A 357 4.38 1.37 -2.34
N CYS A 358 4.75 1.51 -1.07
CA CYS A 358 3.85 1.22 0.05
C CYS A 358 3.05 2.45 0.50
N LEU A 359 1.95 2.22 1.21
CA LEU A 359 1.18 3.24 1.90
C LEU A 359 1.04 2.85 3.37
N PHE A 360 1.45 3.73 4.27
CA PHE A 360 1.15 3.62 5.69
C PHE A 360 0.19 4.76 6.07
N SER A 361 -1.05 4.42 6.37
CA SER A 361 -2.10 5.41 6.63
C SER A 361 -2.76 5.23 8.00
N SER A 362 -3.03 6.31 8.72
CA SER A 362 -3.91 6.25 9.90
C SER A 362 -3.50 5.22 10.96
N ASN A 363 -2.20 4.93 11.09
CA ASN A 363 -1.69 4.03 12.11
C ASN A 363 -1.31 4.81 13.37
N GLU A 364 -1.54 4.21 14.53
CA GLU A 364 -1.35 4.86 15.82
C GLU A 364 -0.45 4.06 16.77
N SER A 365 0.52 4.76 17.37
CA SER A 365 1.28 4.27 18.52
C SER A 365 0.95 5.13 19.74
N ALA A 366 0.27 4.53 20.72
CA ALA A 366 -0.21 5.24 21.91
C ALA A 366 0.74 5.17 23.11
N GLY A 367 1.80 4.38 23.02
CA GLY A 367 2.87 4.30 24.02
C GLY A 367 3.96 5.32 23.79
N GLY A 368 4.82 5.51 24.79
CA GLY A 368 6.02 6.35 24.69
C GLY A 368 7.10 5.83 23.73
N GLY A 369 6.76 4.87 22.88
CA GLY A 369 7.70 4.15 22.03
C GLY A 369 7.96 4.75 20.65
N GLY A 370 7.03 5.57 20.14
CA GLY A 370 7.14 6.35 18.90
C GLY A 370 7.12 5.54 17.60
N GLY A 371 6.84 6.23 16.48
CA GLY A 371 6.71 5.67 15.13
C GLY A 371 5.29 5.22 14.82
N GLY A 372 4.33 6.15 14.76
CA GLY A 372 2.91 5.82 14.52
C GLY A 372 2.71 4.90 13.31
N ALA A 373 3.45 5.11 12.22
CA ALA A 373 3.55 4.15 11.13
C ALA A 373 4.60 3.07 11.42
N ILE A 374 5.86 3.44 11.62
CA ILE A 374 6.99 2.52 11.69
C ILE A 374 7.94 2.88 12.83
N ARG A 375 8.24 1.88 13.67
CA ARG A 375 9.36 1.94 14.62
C ARG A 375 10.51 1.05 14.16
N LEU A 376 11.67 1.65 13.93
CA LEU A 376 12.94 0.93 13.76
C LEU A 376 13.59 0.72 15.13
N ASN A 377 14.08 -0.47 15.48
CA ASN A 377 14.77 -0.70 16.77
C ASN A 377 16.28 -0.84 16.57
N THR A 378 16.70 -1.80 15.76
CA THR A 378 18.12 -2.08 15.43
C THR A 378 18.26 -2.40 13.93
N SER A 379 17.42 -1.77 13.09
CA SER A 379 17.22 -2.08 11.68
C SER A 379 17.32 -0.84 10.81
N ASP A 380 17.94 -0.98 9.65
CA ASP A 380 17.94 0.07 8.63
C ASP A 380 16.66 0.03 7.80
N LEU A 381 16.25 1.20 7.30
CA LEU A 381 15.09 1.33 6.42
C LEU A 381 15.47 2.03 5.13
N THR A 382 15.24 1.34 4.01
CA THR A 382 15.26 1.89 2.67
C THR A 382 13.83 1.98 2.16
N ALA A 383 13.33 3.18 1.84
CA ALA A 383 12.00 3.35 1.26
C ALA A 383 12.06 4.13 -0.05
N VAL A 384 11.31 3.66 -1.04
CA VAL A 384 11.18 4.26 -2.36
C VAL A 384 9.71 4.42 -2.70
N ASP A 385 9.32 5.60 -3.20
CA ASP A 385 7.95 5.89 -3.67
C ASP A 385 6.86 5.54 -2.63
N THR A 386 7.19 5.63 -1.34
CA THR A 386 6.34 5.20 -0.23
C THR A 386 5.70 6.39 0.47
N HIS A 387 4.41 6.27 0.80
CA HIS A 387 3.62 7.35 1.37
C HIS A 387 3.25 7.05 2.82
N PHE A 388 3.39 8.05 3.68
CA PHE A 388 3.05 8.00 5.09
C PHE A 388 2.05 9.10 5.40
N THR A 389 0.79 8.74 5.66
CA THR A 389 -0.27 9.73 5.88
C THR A 389 -1.07 9.51 7.15
N LEU A 390 -1.42 10.58 7.85
CA LEU A 390 -2.31 10.52 9.02
C LEU A 390 -1.84 9.59 10.15
N ASN A 391 -0.55 9.28 10.24
CA ASN A 391 -0.03 8.42 11.29
C ASN A 391 0.27 9.24 12.54
N THR A 392 0.01 8.65 13.71
CA THR A 392 0.05 9.37 14.98
C THR A 392 0.88 8.63 16.03
N ALA A 393 1.79 9.34 16.69
CA ALA A 393 2.36 8.94 17.96
C ALA A 393 1.70 9.77 19.07
N SER A 394 0.67 9.22 19.73
CA SER A 394 -0.26 9.99 20.56
C SER A 394 0.20 10.19 22.00
N ASN A 395 1.24 9.49 22.45
CA ASN A 395 1.76 9.64 23.81
C ASN A 395 2.51 10.98 23.99
N ALA A 396 2.48 11.52 25.20
CA ALA A 396 3.30 12.68 25.59
C ALA A 396 4.81 12.41 25.50
N THR A 397 5.27 11.18 25.30
CA THR A 397 6.67 10.84 24.98
C THR A 397 6.82 10.13 23.62
N GLY A 398 5.78 10.14 22.79
CA GLY A 398 5.77 9.49 21.49
C GLY A 398 6.42 10.37 20.41
N ASP A 399 7.48 9.87 19.80
CA ASP A 399 8.23 10.59 18.77
C ASP A 399 8.05 9.95 17.38
N GLY A 400 8.13 10.74 16.32
CA GLY A 400 8.03 10.26 14.94
C GLY A 400 6.62 9.82 14.57
N GLY A 401 5.78 10.73 14.06
CA GLY A 401 4.37 10.43 13.80
C GLY A 401 4.22 9.37 12.71
N ALA A 402 5.03 9.44 11.66
CA ALA A 402 5.23 8.32 10.76
C ALA A 402 6.38 7.42 11.23
N ILE A 403 7.61 7.91 11.18
CA ILE A 403 8.80 7.06 11.39
C ILE A 403 9.57 7.53 12.62
N HIS A 404 9.87 6.58 13.51
CA HIS A 404 10.85 6.76 14.56
C HIS A 404 12.12 5.95 14.25
N CYS A 405 13.24 6.65 14.07
CA CYS A 405 14.54 6.07 13.79
C CYS A 405 15.59 6.41 14.89
N PRO A 406 16.04 5.42 15.68
CA PRO A 406 17.02 5.62 16.75
C PRO A 406 18.44 5.84 16.21
N SER A 407 19.40 6.06 17.12
CA SER A 407 20.80 6.40 16.79
C SER A 407 21.56 5.27 16.07
N ASN A 408 21.21 4.02 16.35
CA ASN A 408 21.82 2.80 15.83
C ASN A 408 21.13 2.25 14.56
N SER A 409 20.37 3.08 13.86
CA SER A 409 19.67 2.72 12.62
C SER A 409 19.80 3.85 11.62
N SER A 410 19.77 3.52 10.33
CA SER A 410 19.84 4.48 9.23
C SER A 410 18.54 4.56 8.44
N LEU A 411 18.33 5.71 7.82
CA LEU A 411 17.21 5.97 6.91
C LEU A 411 17.74 6.34 5.53
N THR A 412 17.27 5.65 4.50
CA THR A 412 17.47 6.02 3.10
C THR A 412 16.11 6.13 2.42
N LEU A 413 15.65 7.34 2.14
CA LEU A 413 14.31 7.59 1.59
C LEU A 413 14.43 8.29 0.24
N THR A 414 13.71 7.80 -0.77
CA THR A 414 13.71 8.38 -2.12
C THR A 414 12.29 8.54 -2.63
N ARG A 415 11.89 9.76 -3.00
CA ARG A 415 10.53 10.07 -3.50
C ARG A 415 9.41 9.63 -2.56
N CYS A 416 9.67 9.67 -1.26
CA CYS A 416 8.66 9.38 -0.23
C CYS A 416 7.90 10.65 0.16
N GLU A 417 6.64 10.48 0.52
CA GLU A 417 5.77 11.57 0.98
C GLU A 417 5.29 11.32 2.41
N PHE A 418 5.31 12.38 3.23
CA PHE A 418 4.85 12.40 4.61
C PHE A 418 3.79 13.49 4.74
N THR A 419 2.53 13.10 4.92
CA THR A 419 1.42 14.04 4.90
C THR A 419 0.51 13.92 6.12
N ALA A 420 0.32 15.00 6.86
CA ALA A 420 -0.60 15.07 8.01
C ALA A 420 -0.30 14.07 9.15
N ASN A 421 0.98 13.76 9.39
CA ASN A 421 1.38 12.91 10.52
C ASN A 421 1.61 13.75 11.80
N THR A 422 1.35 13.16 12.97
CA THR A 422 1.37 13.87 14.26
C THR A 422 2.22 13.16 15.31
N ALA A 423 3.07 13.91 16.04
CA ALA A 423 3.87 13.39 17.16
C ALA A 423 4.28 14.50 18.15
N ARG A 424 5.03 14.15 19.21
CA ARG A 424 5.69 15.17 20.04
C ARG A 424 6.92 15.77 19.35
N TYR A 425 7.84 14.91 18.90
CA TYR A 425 9.00 15.32 18.12
C TYR A 425 8.91 14.73 16.72
N GLY A 426 9.06 15.55 15.67
CA GLY A 426 9.13 15.05 14.30
C GLY A 426 7.80 14.51 13.79
N GLY A 427 6.88 15.38 13.40
CA GLY A 427 5.52 14.98 13.00
C GLY A 427 5.53 13.93 11.90
N GLY A 428 6.38 14.10 10.89
CA GLY A 428 6.71 13.04 9.94
C GLY A 428 7.76 12.08 10.50
N ILE A 429 9.00 12.57 10.70
CA ILE A 429 10.14 11.73 11.08
C ILE A 429 10.81 12.25 12.35
N TYR A 430 11.06 11.34 13.27
CA TYR A 430 12.01 11.53 14.36
C TYR A 430 13.30 10.76 14.09
N LYS A 431 14.45 11.44 14.14
CA LYS A 431 15.75 10.88 13.80
C LYS A 431 16.85 11.28 14.79
N ILE A 432 17.59 10.30 15.33
CA ILE A 432 18.79 10.54 16.17
C ILE A 432 20.10 10.07 15.51
N GLY A 433 20.07 9.15 14.54
CA GLY A 433 21.29 8.69 13.81
C GLY A 433 21.51 9.40 12.47
N SER A 434 22.35 8.84 11.59
CA SER A 434 22.54 9.34 10.22
C SER A 434 21.44 8.92 9.24
N GLY A 435 21.19 9.72 8.20
CA GLY A 435 20.23 9.38 7.14
C GLY A 435 20.38 10.22 5.87
N THR A 436 19.76 9.75 4.78
CA THR A 436 19.71 10.44 3.49
C THR A 436 18.28 10.44 2.94
N LEU A 437 17.77 11.61 2.59
CA LEU A 437 16.47 11.81 1.96
C LEU A 437 16.66 12.51 0.61
N LEU A 438 16.05 11.95 -0.43
CA LEU A 438 16.15 12.45 -1.80
C LEU A 438 14.75 12.61 -2.41
N ASN A 439 14.43 13.81 -2.91
CA ASN A 439 13.15 14.11 -3.56
C ASN A 439 11.92 13.82 -2.68
N CYS A 440 12.02 13.98 -1.36
CA CYS A 440 10.93 13.71 -0.43
C CYS A 440 10.05 14.95 -0.18
N LEU A 441 8.77 14.73 0.10
CA LEU A 441 7.81 15.77 0.46
C LEU A 441 7.31 15.58 1.90
N PHE A 442 7.28 16.67 2.67
CA PHE A 442 6.66 16.73 3.99
C PHE A 442 5.58 17.82 3.96
N SER A 443 4.31 17.42 4.06
CA SER A 443 3.18 18.35 4.05
C SER A 443 2.30 18.22 5.29
N GLU A 444 1.84 19.32 5.88
CA GLU A 444 0.78 19.32 6.90
C GLU A 444 1.08 18.49 8.17
N ASN A 445 2.34 18.10 8.40
CA ASN A 445 2.72 17.33 9.58
C ASN A 445 2.79 18.25 10.80
N GLN A 446 2.42 17.72 11.96
CA GLN A 446 2.28 18.48 13.20
C GLN A 446 3.12 17.86 14.32
N ALA A 447 3.87 18.69 15.04
CA ALA A 447 4.58 18.27 16.24
C ALA A 447 4.68 19.37 17.29
N GLN A 448 5.14 19.02 18.49
CA GLN A 448 5.58 20.02 19.44
C GLN A 448 6.90 20.65 18.98
N PHE A 449 7.84 19.83 18.50
CA PHE A 449 9.15 20.25 17.99
C PHE A 449 9.42 19.60 16.62
N GLY A 450 9.81 20.39 15.62
CA GLY A 450 10.12 19.89 14.27
C GLY A 450 8.91 19.29 13.55
N GLY A 451 7.98 20.14 13.10
CA GLY A 451 6.67 19.74 12.54
C GLY A 451 6.76 18.69 11.43
N GLY A 452 7.73 18.83 10.51
CA GLY A 452 8.01 17.81 9.48
C GLY A 452 9.00 16.74 9.96
N ILE A 453 10.18 17.19 10.38
CA ILE A 453 11.27 16.32 10.85
C ILE A 453 11.86 16.93 12.11
N TYR A 454 12.11 16.09 13.11
CA TYR A 454 13.02 16.40 14.21
C TYR A 454 14.27 15.54 14.08
N ASN A 455 15.44 16.18 14.08
CA ASN A 455 16.70 15.50 13.84
C ASN A 455 17.75 15.92 14.88
N GLY A 456 18.29 14.95 15.62
CA GLY A 456 19.33 15.13 16.63
C GLY A 456 20.76 14.83 16.16
N SER A 457 20.98 14.55 14.86
CA SER A 457 22.30 14.25 14.30
C SER A 457 22.45 14.75 12.86
N ASN A 458 23.30 14.16 12.02
CA ASN A 458 23.48 14.57 10.62
C ASN A 458 22.43 13.91 9.71
N LEU A 459 21.63 14.72 9.02
CA LEU A 459 20.64 14.27 8.04
C LEU A 459 20.87 14.97 6.70
N ASN A 460 21.14 14.20 5.64
CA ASN A 460 21.35 14.74 4.31
C ASN A 460 20.02 14.85 3.56
N LEU A 461 19.62 16.07 3.22
CA LEU A 461 18.41 16.35 2.45
C LEU A 461 18.80 16.86 1.07
N THR A 462 18.34 16.20 0.01
CA THR A 462 18.53 16.64 -1.39
C THR A 462 17.18 16.75 -2.08
N ASN A 463 16.86 17.91 -2.66
CA ASN A 463 15.60 18.18 -3.36
C ASN A 463 14.34 17.84 -2.54
N CYS A 464 14.39 18.03 -1.22
CA CYS A 464 13.23 17.79 -0.36
C CYS A 464 12.39 19.06 -0.20
N ALA A 465 11.08 18.91 -0.06
CA ALA A 465 10.14 20.01 0.12
C ALA A 465 9.39 19.88 1.45
N PHE A 466 9.18 21.02 2.13
CA PHE A 466 8.42 21.11 3.38
C PHE A 466 7.32 22.16 3.20
N ARG A 467 6.06 21.77 3.37
CA ARG A 467 4.88 22.63 3.13
C ARG A 467 3.92 22.53 4.30
N ALA A 468 3.45 23.67 4.82
CA ALA A 468 2.41 23.72 5.85
C ALA A 468 2.63 22.79 7.08
N ASN A 469 3.87 22.46 7.44
CA ASN A 469 4.15 21.69 8.64
C ASN A 469 4.15 22.64 9.85
N THR A 470 3.63 22.20 11.00
CA THR A 470 3.46 23.05 12.18
C THR A 470 4.20 22.47 13.38
N ALA A 471 5.02 23.30 14.04
CA ALA A 471 5.61 23.00 15.33
C ALA A 471 5.09 24.00 16.37
N THR A 472 4.41 23.53 17.42
CA THR A 472 3.75 24.43 18.38
C THR A 472 4.71 25.09 19.36
N SER A 473 5.92 24.56 19.56
CA SER A 473 6.92 25.13 20.47
C SER A 473 8.11 25.81 19.76
N ASP A 474 8.30 25.61 18.45
CA ASP A 474 9.39 26.26 17.72
C ASP A 474 9.17 27.78 17.62
N GLY A 475 7.94 28.23 17.36
CA GLY A 475 7.59 29.66 17.32
C GLY A 475 7.87 30.39 18.63
N ALA A 476 7.71 29.74 19.79
CA ALA A 476 7.99 30.34 21.10
C ALA A 476 9.50 30.48 21.35
N ALA A 477 10.30 29.53 20.89
CA ALA A 477 11.76 29.59 20.95
C ALA A 477 12.30 30.70 20.04
N GLU A 478 11.82 30.78 18.80
CA GLU A 478 12.17 31.84 17.86
C GLU A 478 11.69 33.22 18.35
N GLN A 479 10.50 33.30 18.92
CA GLN A 479 9.98 34.53 19.53
C GLN A 479 10.84 34.99 20.71
N SER A 480 11.41 34.07 21.48
CA SER A 480 12.33 34.40 22.58
C SER A 480 13.61 35.06 22.05
N GLU A 481 14.17 34.55 20.95
CA GLU A 481 15.33 35.17 20.29
C GLU A 481 14.99 36.56 19.73
N VAL A 482 13.86 36.69 19.03
CA VAL A 482 13.38 37.99 18.52
C VAL A 482 13.21 38.98 19.66
N THR A 483 12.65 38.56 20.79
CA THR A 483 12.46 39.44 21.96
C THR A 483 13.78 39.99 22.48
N GLU A 484 14.86 39.21 22.50
CA GLU A 484 16.18 39.69 22.88
C GLU A 484 16.79 40.65 21.84
N LEU A 485 16.60 40.38 20.55
CA LEU A 485 17.05 41.28 19.48
C LEU A 485 16.32 42.64 19.53
N LEU A 486 15.01 42.65 19.83
CA LEU A 486 14.23 43.88 20.00
C LEU A 486 14.76 44.71 21.19
N LYS A 487 15.14 44.06 22.30
CA LYS A 487 15.81 44.74 23.42
C LYS A 487 17.14 45.35 23.00
N GLN A 488 17.91 44.70 22.12
CA GLN A 488 19.16 45.27 21.61
C GLN A 488 18.90 46.51 20.74
N ILE A 489 17.87 46.52 19.90
CA ILE A 489 17.46 47.71 19.14
C ILE A 489 17.14 48.88 20.09
N ASP A 490 16.33 48.62 21.13
CA ASP A 490 15.98 49.62 22.13
C ASP A 490 17.20 50.13 22.90
N ALA A 491 18.14 49.24 23.23
CA ALA A 491 19.39 49.59 23.89
C ALA A 491 20.27 50.48 23.00
N ILE A 492 20.38 50.19 21.70
CA ILE A 492 21.11 51.04 20.74
C ILE A 492 20.47 52.43 20.68
N GLY A 493 19.14 52.51 20.56
CA GLY A 493 18.40 53.76 20.53
C GLY A 493 18.66 54.65 21.75
N GLN A 494 18.71 54.04 22.94
CA GLN A 494 18.91 54.75 24.22
C GLN A 494 20.39 55.08 24.52
N SER A 495 21.32 54.21 24.11
CA SER A 495 22.75 54.35 24.45
C SER A 495 23.53 55.20 23.45
N THR A 496 23.02 55.40 22.23
CA THR A 496 23.69 56.21 21.21
C THR A 496 23.65 57.69 21.60
N LYS A 497 24.81 58.21 22.01
CA LYS A 497 24.98 59.59 22.48
C LYS A 497 26.07 60.30 21.69
N PHE A 498 25.83 61.57 21.41
CA PHE A 498 26.83 62.51 20.89
C PHE A 498 27.08 63.60 21.94
N ALA A 499 28.34 63.77 22.35
CA ALA A 499 28.72 64.69 23.42
C ALA A 499 27.87 64.55 24.70
N GLY A 500 27.52 63.32 25.06
CA GLY A 500 26.69 63.00 26.23
C GLY A 500 25.17 63.19 26.05
N ARG A 501 24.71 63.73 24.92
CA ARG A 501 23.29 63.92 24.58
C ARG A 501 22.79 62.77 23.70
N ALA A 502 21.57 62.29 23.92
CA ALA A 502 20.98 61.24 23.09
C ALA A 502 20.86 61.71 21.63
N VAL A 503 21.28 60.86 20.70
CA VAL A 503 21.20 61.15 19.25
C VAL A 503 19.80 60.89 18.71
N PHE A 504 19.07 59.93 19.26
CA PHE A 504 17.73 59.54 18.83
C PHE A 504 16.67 60.03 19.83
N GLY A 505 15.78 60.93 19.40
CA GLY A 505 14.68 61.44 20.21
C GLY A 505 14.19 62.82 19.77
N ALA A 506 13.01 63.24 20.24
CA ALA A 506 12.31 64.43 19.75
C ALA A 506 13.04 65.78 20.00
N SER A 507 14.10 65.79 20.82
CA SER A 507 14.85 67.01 21.11
C SER A 507 15.94 67.25 20.07
N ALA A 508 15.87 68.38 19.37
CA ALA A 508 16.88 68.75 18.38
C ALA A 508 18.27 68.91 19.01
N VAL A 509 19.29 68.36 18.35
CA VAL A 509 20.70 68.66 18.62
C VAL A 509 21.08 69.87 17.77
N THR A 510 21.37 70.99 18.42
CA THR A 510 21.68 72.25 17.72
C THR A 510 23.17 72.54 17.79
N PHE A 511 23.77 72.72 16.63
CA PHE A 511 25.17 73.09 16.44
C PHE A 511 25.24 74.58 16.15
N GLN A 512 26.01 75.31 16.95
CA GLN A 512 26.40 76.67 16.63
C GLN A 512 27.50 76.60 15.57
N VAL A 513 27.23 77.13 14.38
CA VAL A 513 28.17 77.03 13.25
C VAL A 513 28.74 78.38 12.83
N GLY A 514 28.10 79.50 13.16
CA GLY A 514 28.60 80.85 12.87
C GLY A 514 28.76 81.73 14.11
N ALA A 515 29.09 83.01 13.88
CA ALA A 515 29.39 83.97 14.95
C ALA A 515 28.13 84.60 15.56
N LEU A 516 27.02 84.66 14.82
CA LEU A 516 25.75 85.20 15.32
C LEU A 516 24.95 84.11 16.03
N SER A 517 24.18 84.48 17.05
CA SER A 517 23.32 83.54 17.79
C SER A 517 22.27 82.82 16.92
N SER A 518 21.97 83.34 15.73
CA SER A 518 21.09 82.71 14.73
C SER A 518 21.77 81.65 13.86
N ASP A 519 23.10 81.64 13.78
CA ASP A 519 23.86 80.82 12.84
C ASP A 519 24.00 79.40 13.36
N THR A 520 22.90 78.66 13.29
CA THR A 520 22.77 77.33 13.86
C THR A 520 22.32 76.30 12.82
N ILE A 521 22.75 75.05 13.03
CA ILE A 521 22.22 73.88 12.33
C ILE A 521 21.59 72.97 13.39
N SER A 522 20.28 72.76 13.30
CA SER A 522 19.56 71.84 14.17
C SER A 522 19.30 70.52 13.48
N VAL A 523 19.70 69.43 14.13
CA VAL A 523 19.44 68.06 13.71
C VAL A 523 18.37 67.48 14.61
N THR A 524 17.20 67.18 14.03
CA THR A 524 16.11 66.51 14.74
C THR A 524 15.97 65.10 14.18
N THR A 525 16.00 64.13 15.08
CA THR A 525 15.79 62.71 14.78
C THR A 525 14.52 62.23 15.47
N SER A 526 13.93 61.14 14.99
CA SER A 526 12.87 60.43 15.70
C SER A 526 13.47 59.48 16.74
N THR A 527 12.65 59.05 17.69
CA THR A 527 13.02 57.97 18.62
C THR A 527 13.29 56.70 17.84
N LEU A 528 14.43 56.04 18.12
CA LEU A 528 14.76 54.71 17.60
C LEU A 528 14.42 53.66 18.66
N SER A 529 13.34 52.91 18.47
CA SER A 529 12.95 51.80 19.33
C SER A 529 12.13 50.76 18.56
N SER A 530 12.04 49.54 19.09
CA SER A 530 11.16 48.49 18.61
C SER A 530 9.69 48.96 18.52
N ALA A 531 9.26 49.86 19.40
CA ALA A 531 7.91 50.41 19.41
C ALA A 531 7.70 51.56 18.39
N SER A 532 8.76 52.23 17.93
CA SER A 532 8.67 53.34 16.98
C SER A 532 8.96 52.95 15.54
N MET A 533 9.65 51.83 15.31
CA MET A 533 10.04 51.34 13.99
C MET A 533 9.01 50.36 13.40
N GLY A 534 8.78 50.44 12.09
CA GLY A 534 7.89 49.56 11.33
C GLY A 534 6.44 50.02 11.29
N ALA A 535 6.16 51.29 11.60
CA ALA A 535 4.81 51.84 11.68
C ALA A 535 4.41 52.70 10.45
N SER A 536 5.31 52.89 9.49
CA SER A 536 5.13 53.80 8.35
C SER A 536 4.24 53.25 7.22
N GLY A 537 4.00 51.93 7.17
CA GLY A 537 3.30 51.25 6.06
C GLY A 537 1.93 50.65 6.36
N ALA A 538 1.27 51.02 7.48
CA ALA A 538 0.03 50.41 8.01
C ALA A 538 0.20 49.02 8.65
N SER A 539 1.44 48.52 8.81
CA SER A 539 1.75 47.38 9.68
C SER A 539 1.88 47.80 11.15
N THR A 540 1.77 46.83 12.07
CA THR A 540 2.10 47.04 13.48
C THR A 540 3.62 47.12 13.66
N ASN A 541 4.11 47.87 14.64
CA ASN A 541 5.54 48.10 14.87
C ASN A 541 6.31 46.82 15.27
N LEU A 542 7.65 46.87 15.30
CA LEU A 542 8.49 45.71 15.63
C LEU A 542 8.18 45.10 17.02
N SER A 543 7.74 45.90 17.99
CA SER A 543 7.42 45.42 19.35
C SER A 543 6.21 44.47 19.41
N THR A 544 5.43 44.39 18.34
CA THR A 544 4.24 43.52 18.24
C THR A 544 4.47 42.25 17.43
N ILE A 545 5.69 42.00 16.97
CA ILE A 545 6.03 40.78 16.24
C ILE A 545 5.73 39.56 17.12
N ASN A 546 4.89 38.67 16.61
CA ASN A 546 4.56 37.39 17.21
C ASN A 546 4.77 36.27 16.17
N LEU A 547 5.87 35.53 16.28
CA LEU A 547 6.22 34.42 15.40
C LEU A 547 5.41 33.16 15.68
N GLU A 548 4.77 33.04 16.84
CA GLU A 548 3.90 31.88 17.15
C GLU A 548 2.62 31.87 16.32
N SER A 549 2.11 33.05 15.91
CA SER A 549 0.82 33.18 15.21
C SER A 549 0.85 34.07 13.96
N GLY A 550 1.94 34.78 13.68
CA GLY A 550 1.97 35.89 12.72
C GLY A 550 3.29 36.09 11.97
N ALA A 551 4.06 35.03 11.70
CA ALA A 551 5.36 35.13 11.03
C ALA A 551 5.30 35.87 9.66
N SER A 552 4.22 35.71 8.89
CA SER A 552 4.06 36.43 7.61
C SER A 552 3.86 37.95 7.81
N ALA A 553 3.22 38.38 8.90
CA ALA A 553 3.05 39.79 9.21
C ALA A 553 4.37 40.41 9.68
N ALA A 554 5.22 39.64 10.36
CA ALA A 554 6.55 40.07 10.80
C ALA A 554 7.43 40.54 9.63
N ILE A 555 7.34 39.89 8.46
CA ILE A 555 8.09 40.30 7.25
C ILE A 555 7.72 41.74 6.85
N GLY A 556 6.44 42.09 6.91
CA GLY A 556 5.95 43.45 6.63
C GLY A 556 6.50 44.47 7.60
N SER A 557 6.37 44.22 8.91
CA SER A 557 6.89 45.11 9.96
C SER A 557 8.42 45.30 9.88
N ILE A 558 9.18 44.25 9.55
CA ILE A 558 10.64 44.35 9.37
C ILE A 558 10.98 45.19 8.14
N ARG A 559 10.24 45.02 7.03
CA ARG A 559 10.43 45.83 5.83
C ARG A 559 10.17 47.32 6.12
N ASP A 560 9.05 47.63 6.76
CA ASP A 560 8.70 49.01 7.10
C ASP A 560 9.76 49.63 8.05
N ALA A 561 10.28 48.83 8.99
CA ALA A 561 11.35 49.29 9.89
C ALA A 561 12.67 49.58 9.15
N ILE A 562 12.99 48.81 8.10
CA ILE A 562 14.15 49.09 7.23
C ILE A 562 13.95 50.43 6.51
N ASP A 563 12.75 50.73 6.04
CA ASP A 563 12.43 51.99 5.38
C ASP A 563 12.48 53.19 6.35
N ASP A 564 12.05 53.01 7.60
CA ASP A 564 12.21 54.01 8.67
C ASP A 564 13.69 54.31 8.94
N ILE A 565 14.54 53.27 9.03
CA ILE A 565 15.99 53.41 9.20
C ILE A 565 16.64 54.12 8.01
N ASN A 566 16.23 53.80 6.78
CA ASN A 566 16.74 54.46 5.59
C ASN A 566 16.40 55.95 5.58
N SER A 567 15.18 56.31 5.99
CA SER A 567 14.75 57.70 6.13
C SER A 567 15.55 58.45 7.19
N LEU A 568 15.81 57.81 8.34
CA LEU A 568 16.65 58.36 9.39
C LEU A 568 18.10 58.60 8.92
N ARG A 569 18.69 57.63 8.21
CA ARG A 569 20.04 57.75 7.62
C ARG A 569 20.11 58.87 6.58
N ALA A 570 19.09 59.01 5.74
CA ALA A 570 19.02 60.06 4.73
C ALA A 570 18.99 61.46 5.38
N ASN A 571 18.20 61.64 6.44
CA ASN A 571 18.16 62.90 7.19
C ASN A 571 19.53 63.22 7.82
N LEU A 572 20.12 62.27 8.54
CA LEU A 572 21.44 62.46 9.15
C LEU A 572 22.52 62.77 8.10
N GLY A 573 22.53 62.07 6.96
CA GLY A 573 23.45 62.34 5.86
C GLY A 573 23.26 63.73 5.25
N ALA A 574 22.01 64.19 5.08
CA ALA A 574 21.74 65.55 4.59
C ALA A 574 22.28 66.62 5.56
N GLN A 575 22.09 66.43 6.87
CA GLN A 575 22.62 67.35 7.87
C GLN A 575 24.15 67.30 7.94
N GLN A 576 24.76 66.12 7.80
CA GLN A 576 26.20 65.95 7.72
C GLN A 576 26.78 66.74 6.54
N ASN A 577 26.22 66.56 5.33
CA ASN A 577 26.68 67.28 4.14
C ASN A 577 26.59 68.80 4.33
N ARG A 578 25.49 69.28 4.93
CA ARG A 578 25.31 70.71 5.22
C ARG A 578 26.34 71.22 6.23
N LEU A 579 26.64 70.44 7.27
CA LEU A 579 27.65 70.79 8.26
C LEU A 579 29.06 70.81 7.64
N GLU A 580 29.40 69.82 6.82
CA GLU A 580 30.68 69.74 6.10
C GLU A 580 30.88 70.95 5.18
N HIS A 581 29.87 71.30 4.37
CA HIS A 581 29.93 72.52 3.54
C HIS A 581 30.12 73.80 4.36
N THR A 582 29.44 73.90 5.51
CA THR A 582 29.57 75.05 6.40
C THR A 582 30.98 75.13 6.99
N ILE A 583 31.54 74.01 7.44
CA ILE A 583 32.93 73.91 7.93
C ILE A 583 33.91 74.31 6.82
N THR A 584 33.76 73.79 5.61
CA THR A 584 34.63 74.15 4.48
C THR A 584 34.57 75.65 4.20
N ASN A 585 33.38 76.25 4.18
CA ASN A 585 33.23 77.68 3.97
C ASN A 585 33.87 78.52 5.09
N HIS A 586 33.75 78.09 6.35
CA HIS A 586 34.41 78.76 7.47
C HIS A 586 35.94 78.62 7.43
N ASN A 587 36.47 77.48 7.02
CA ASN A 587 37.91 77.30 6.83
C ASN A 587 38.46 78.25 5.76
N VAL A 588 37.78 78.34 4.59
CA VAL A 588 38.16 79.29 3.53
C VAL A 588 38.07 80.74 4.02
N THR A 589 37.04 81.08 4.78
CA THR A 589 36.89 82.43 5.35
C THR A 589 38.01 82.73 6.36
N THR A 590 38.38 81.76 7.19
CA THR A 590 39.46 81.88 8.18
C THR A 590 40.81 82.08 7.49
N GLU A 591 41.11 81.32 6.43
CA GLU A 591 42.32 81.47 5.63
C GLU A 591 42.37 82.85 4.96
N ASN A 592 41.26 83.30 4.37
CA ASN A 592 41.17 84.64 3.75
C ASN A 592 41.33 85.77 4.77
N LEU A 593 40.78 85.63 5.98
CA LEU A 593 40.94 86.61 7.06
C LEU A 593 42.37 86.62 7.59
N GLN A 594 42.99 85.46 7.80
CA GLN A 594 44.39 85.35 8.23
C GLN A 594 45.34 85.95 7.18
N ALA A 595 45.09 85.72 5.90
CA ALA A 595 45.85 86.33 4.82
C ALA A 595 45.67 87.86 4.77
N SER A 596 44.46 88.35 5.05
CA SER A 596 44.19 89.80 5.13
C SER A 596 44.85 90.44 6.35
N GLU A 597 44.84 89.76 7.49
CA GLU A 597 45.52 90.17 8.72
C GLU A 597 47.03 90.23 8.52
N SER A 598 47.64 89.22 7.88
CA SER A 598 49.06 89.24 7.52
C SER A 598 49.41 90.43 6.62
N ARG A 599 48.61 90.73 5.59
CA ARG A 599 48.86 91.87 4.69
C ARG A 599 48.78 93.22 5.42
N ILE A 600 47.81 93.39 6.33
CA ILE A 600 47.68 94.61 7.14
C ILE A 600 48.88 94.73 8.07
N ARG A 601 49.24 93.65 8.77
CA ARG A 601 50.40 93.61 9.65
C ARG A 601 51.70 93.94 8.91
N ASP A 602 51.91 93.38 7.72
CA ASP A 602 53.09 93.66 6.89
C ASP A 602 53.12 95.13 6.39
N LEU A 603 51.96 95.71 6.08
CA LEU A 603 51.84 97.14 5.72
C LEU A 603 52.19 98.04 6.92
N ASP A 604 51.69 97.72 8.11
CA ASP A 604 52.00 98.47 9.34
C ASP A 604 53.49 98.34 9.69
N ILE A 605 54.09 97.14 9.54
CA ILE A 605 55.53 96.96 9.70
C ILE A 605 56.30 97.79 8.67
N ALA A 606 55.87 97.81 7.40
CA ALA A 606 56.51 98.63 6.37
C ALA A 606 56.42 100.13 6.70
N ALA A 607 55.26 100.62 7.16
CA ALA A 607 55.09 102.01 7.59
C ALA A 607 55.97 102.35 8.80
N GLU A 608 56.08 101.45 9.78
CA GLU A 608 56.91 101.66 10.96
C GLU A 608 58.40 101.60 10.63
N MET A 609 58.82 100.71 9.71
CA MET A 609 60.18 100.68 9.17
C MET A 609 60.54 101.95 8.40
N VAL A 610 59.61 102.55 7.66
CA VAL A 610 59.81 103.86 7.00
C VAL A 610 59.93 104.97 8.04
N SER A 611 59.08 104.98 9.07
CA SER A 611 59.16 105.94 10.17
C SER A 611 60.48 105.82 10.93
N PHE A 612 60.93 104.59 11.23
CA PHE A 612 62.22 104.29 11.85
C PHE A 612 63.39 104.78 10.99
N THR A 613 63.37 104.48 9.69
CA THR A 613 64.40 104.95 8.73
C THR A 613 64.45 106.47 8.66
N ARG A 614 63.30 107.15 8.63
CA ARG A 614 63.21 108.62 8.67
C ARG A 614 63.82 109.20 9.95
N HIS A 615 63.61 108.56 11.11
CA HIS A 615 64.23 108.99 12.37
C HIS A 615 65.75 108.76 12.38
N GLN A 616 66.27 107.74 11.68
CA GLN A 616 67.72 107.55 11.52
C GLN A 616 68.39 108.57 10.60
N ILE A 617 67.66 109.15 9.63
CA ILE A 617 68.18 110.18 8.71
C ILE A 617 68.18 111.58 9.36
N MET A 618 67.34 111.81 10.40
CA MET A 618 67.29 113.10 11.12
C MET A 618 68.30 113.24 12.27
N VAL A 619 69.42 112.49 12.23
CA VAL A 619 70.57 112.64 13.14
C VAL A 619 71.71 113.36 12.44
#